data_AF-A0A7I9W0Z0-F1
#
_entry.id   AF-A0A7I9W0Z0-F1
#
_cell.length_a   1.000
_cell.length_b   1.000
_cell.length_c   1.000
_cell.angle_alpha   90.00
_cell.angle_beta   90.00
_cell.angle_gamma   90.00
#
_symmetry.space_group_name_H-M   'P 1'
#
loop_
_entity.id
_entity.type
_entity.pdbx_description
1 polymer ?
#
loop_
_entity_poly.entity_id
_entity_poly.type
_entity_poly.pdbx_seq_one_letter_code
_entity_poly.pdbx_strand_id
1 'polypeptide(L)'
;MSAALAPWRAPRSVHDPAKVLTDLAIAVALGGDCAADVAVVRAQPELFGPVASDPTVSRLIATLAGDVDAAIAAIRRARAAARQHIWRRQRPLAGAHGGQVIIDLDATLITAHSDKEQAAPTFKYGYGFHPMLAFVDHGADGSGEALAGLLRPGLGGLQQRCRPHQRPGCRAGPAARP
;
A
#
# COMPACT_ATOMS: atom_id res chain seq x y z
N MET A 1 -10.46 -7.33 12.45
CA MET A 1 -10.29 -7.28 10.99
C MET A 1 -11.31 -8.17 10.27
N SER A 2 -11.56 -9.40 10.74
CA SER A 2 -12.55 -10.33 10.14
C SER A 2 -13.95 -9.76 9.92
N ALA A 3 -14.52 -9.05 10.92
CA ALA A 3 -15.83 -8.41 10.75
C ALA A 3 -15.89 -7.41 9.59
N ALA A 4 -14.78 -6.70 9.30
CA ALA A 4 -14.74 -5.72 8.22
C ALA A 4 -14.69 -6.37 6.83
N LEU A 5 -14.14 -7.59 6.74
CA LEU A 5 -14.02 -8.32 5.48
C LEU A 5 -15.06 -9.43 5.31
N ALA A 6 -16.00 -9.55 6.26
CA ALA A 6 -17.12 -10.48 6.20
C ALA A 6 -17.93 -10.38 4.89
N PRO A 7 -18.16 -9.20 4.29
CA PRO A 7 -18.89 -9.11 3.01
C PRO A 7 -18.24 -9.85 1.84
N TRP A 8 -16.91 -10.05 1.87
CA TRP A 8 -16.17 -10.78 0.83
C TRP A 8 -15.91 -12.25 1.21
N ARG A 9 -16.45 -12.73 2.34
CA ARG A 9 -16.29 -14.12 2.74
C ARG A 9 -17.24 -15.00 1.93
N ALA A 10 -16.68 -15.91 1.13
CA ALA A 10 -17.49 -16.90 0.43
C ALA A 10 -18.22 -17.82 1.43
N PRO A 11 -19.48 -18.22 1.16
CA PRO A 11 -20.30 -18.98 2.12
C PRO A 11 -19.68 -20.28 2.65
N ARG A 12 -18.86 -20.96 1.81
CA ARG A 12 -18.17 -22.20 2.16
C ARG A 12 -16.67 -22.01 2.42
N SER A 13 -16.23 -20.77 2.69
CA SER A 13 -14.82 -20.50 2.94
C SER A 13 -14.40 -21.00 4.32
N VAL A 14 -13.47 -21.95 4.32
CA VAL A 14 -12.77 -22.41 5.53
C VAL A 14 -11.84 -21.30 6.05
N HIS A 15 -11.16 -20.59 5.14
CA HIS A 15 -10.24 -19.52 5.51
C HIS A 15 -10.97 -18.19 5.69
N ASP A 16 -10.67 -17.50 6.78
CA ASP A 16 -11.15 -16.13 7.03
C ASP A 16 -10.40 -15.13 6.14
N PRO A 17 -11.10 -14.27 5.36
CA PRO A 17 -10.47 -13.31 4.46
C PRO A 17 -9.44 -12.40 5.15
N ALA A 18 -9.71 -11.98 6.39
CA ALA A 18 -8.77 -11.12 7.11
C ALA A 18 -7.50 -11.87 7.48
N LYS A 19 -7.61 -13.13 7.91
CA LYS A 19 -6.42 -13.96 8.17
C LYS A 19 -5.61 -14.16 6.90
N VAL A 20 -6.25 -14.49 5.77
CA VAL A 20 -5.54 -14.67 4.49
C VAL A 20 -4.76 -13.41 4.09
N LEU A 21 -5.37 -12.22 4.22
CA LEU A 21 -4.65 -10.96 3.94
C LEU A 21 -3.51 -10.69 4.93
N THR A 22 -3.68 -11.01 6.22
CA THR A 22 -2.61 -10.87 7.21
C THR A 22 -1.46 -11.83 6.92
N ASP A 23 -1.74 -13.08 6.56
CA ASP A 23 -0.70 -14.06 6.18
C ASP A 23 0.08 -13.61 4.96
N LEU A 24 -0.62 -13.10 3.94
CA LEU A 24 0.02 -12.53 2.76
C LEU A 24 0.89 -11.30 3.13
N ALA A 25 0.40 -10.42 3.99
CA ALA A 25 1.18 -9.27 4.46
C ALA A 25 2.43 -9.69 5.25
N ILE A 26 2.34 -10.77 6.05
CA ILE A 26 3.49 -11.35 6.75
C ILE A 26 4.49 -11.92 5.74
N ALA A 27 4.02 -12.65 4.71
CA ALA A 27 4.89 -13.18 3.66
C ALA A 27 5.67 -12.05 2.96
N VAL A 28 5.00 -10.94 2.62
CA VAL A 28 5.65 -9.75 2.05
C VAL A 28 6.65 -9.13 3.01
N ALA A 29 6.31 -9.02 4.31
CA ALA A 29 7.22 -8.49 5.32
C ALA A 29 8.47 -9.36 5.51
N LEU A 30 8.38 -10.67 5.25
CA LEU A 30 9.49 -11.61 5.26
C LEU A 30 10.31 -11.61 3.95
N GLY A 31 9.94 -10.78 2.97
CA GLY A 31 10.64 -10.63 1.70
C GLY A 31 9.98 -11.31 0.51
N GLY A 32 8.76 -11.84 0.67
CA GLY A 32 7.99 -12.39 -0.45
C GLY A 32 7.54 -11.31 -1.44
N ASP A 33 7.58 -11.64 -2.73
CA ASP A 33 7.20 -10.75 -3.83
C ASP A 33 5.99 -11.26 -4.62
N CYS A 34 5.52 -12.47 -4.32
CA CYS A 34 4.35 -13.08 -4.96
C CYS A 34 3.44 -13.83 -3.96
N ALA A 35 2.23 -14.17 -4.41
CA ALA A 35 1.26 -14.88 -3.57
C ALA A 35 1.72 -16.31 -3.20
N ALA A 36 2.62 -16.91 -3.98
CA ALA A 36 3.19 -18.22 -3.69
C ALA A 36 4.08 -18.22 -2.44
N ASP A 37 4.67 -17.08 -2.08
CA ASP A 37 5.57 -16.95 -0.92
C ASP A 37 4.83 -17.07 0.42
N VAL A 38 3.50 -17.08 0.41
CA VAL A 38 2.70 -17.50 1.56
C VAL A 38 3.03 -18.93 2.00
N ALA A 39 3.67 -19.74 1.14
CA ALA A 39 4.23 -21.03 1.48
C ALA A 39 5.23 -20.97 2.64
N VAL A 40 6.03 -19.90 2.75
CA VAL A 40 6.98 -19.71 3.86
C VAL A 40 6.24 -19.59 5.20
N VAL A 41 5.15 -18.81 5.23
CA VAL A 41 4.29 -18.66 6.41
C VAL A 41 3.59 -19.98 6.72
N ARG A 42 3.08 -20.67 5.69
CA ARG A 42 2.40 -21.96 5.84
C ARG A 42 3.31 -23.10 6.32
N ALA A 43 4.61 -23.01 6.07
CA ALA A 43 5.60 -23.97 6.56
C ALA A 43 5.81 -23.91 8.07
N GLN A 44 5.22 -22.92 8.76
CA GLN A 44 5.33 -22.72 10.20
C GLN A 44 3.93 -22.77 10.87
N PRO A 45 3.19 -23.88 10.78
CA PRO A 45 1.82 -23.98 11.26
C PRO A 45 1.69 -23.83 12.79
N GLU A 46 2.75 -24.10 13.55
CA GLU A 46 2.78 -23.89 15.01
C GLU A 46 2.70 -22.40 15.37
N LEU A 47 3.21 -21.52 14.51
CA LEU A 47 3.22 -20.07 14.72
C LEU A 47 2.00 -19.39 14.08
N PHE A 48 1.64 -19.78 12.87
CA PHE A 48 0.63 -19.07 12.07
C PHE A 48 -0.70 -19.82 11.95
N GLY A 49 -0.79 -21.04 12.46
CA GLY A 49 -1.96 -21.90 12.31
C GLY A 49 -2.25 -22.26 10.85
N PRO A 50 -3.52 -22.53 10.50
CA PRO A 50 -3.91 -22.80 9.12
C PRO A 50 -3.68 -21.56 8.23
N VAL A 51 -2.88 -21.75 7.18
CA VAL A 51 -2.57 -20.73 6.17
C VAL A 51 -3.13 -21.19 4.82
N ALA A 52 -3.77 -20.26 4.11
CA ALA A 52 -4.39 -20.55 2.83
C ALA A 52 -3.35 -20.90 1.75
N SER A 53 -3.78 -21.64 0.72
CA SER A 53 -2.97 -21.89 -0.46
C SER A 53 -2.88 -20.66 -1.36
N ASP A 54 -1.81 -20.55 -2.14
CA ASP A 54 -1.62 -19.49 -3.14
C ASP A 54 -2.83 -19.29 -4.07
N PRO A 55 -3.44 -20.33 -4.66
CA PRO A 55 -4.66 -20.14 -5.45
C PRO A 55 -5.83 -19.55 -4.65
N THR A 56 -5.91 -19.83 -3.35
CA THR A 56 -6.94 -19.26 -2.47
C THR A 56 -6.66 -17.80 -2.17
N VAL A 57 -5.40 -17.43 -1.95
CA VAL A 57 -4.96 -16.04 -1.82
C VAL A 57 -5.31 -15.27 -3.09
N SER A 58 -4.89 -15.77 -4.26
CA SER A 58 -5.14 -15.16 -5.56
C SER A 58 -6.64 -14.96 -5.83
N ARG A 59 -7.49 -15.95 -5.52
CA ARG A 59 -8.96 -15.81 -5.65
C ARG A 59 -9.55 -14.76 -4.69
N LEU A 60 -9.04 -14.67 -3.47
CA LEU A 60 -9.48 -13.64 -2.53
C LEU A 60 -9.11 -12.24 -3.05
N ILE A 61 -7.88 -12.06 -3.53
CA ILE A 61 -7.45 -10.78 -4.13
C ILE A 61 -8.34 -10.42 -5.32
N ALA A 62 -8.65 -11.37 -6.20
CA ALA A 62 -9.56 -11.13 -7.32
C ALA A 62 -10.98 -10.74 -6.85
N THR A 63 -11.46 -11.36 -5.77
CA THR A 63 -12.78 -11.05 -5.17
C THR A 63 -12.81 -9.65 -4.57
N LEU A 64 -11.75 -9.24 -3.88
CA LEU A 64 -11.60 -7.88 -3.35
C LEU A 64 -11.46 -6.85 -4.48
N ALA A 65 -10.79 -7.22 -5.58
CA ALA A 65 -10.63 -6.37 -6.75
C ALA A 65 -11.95 -6.11 -7.52
N GLY A 66 -13.01 -6.87 -7.23
CA GLY A 66 -14.35 -6.60 -7.78
C GLY A 66 -14.96 -5.27 -7.31
N ASP A 67 -14.56 -4.79 -6.12
CA ASP A 67 -14.91 -3.46 -5.59
C ASP A 67 -13.74 -2.94 -4.74
N VAL A 68 -12.74 -2.41 -5.45
CA VAL A 68 -11.47 -1.96 -4.84
C VAL A 68 -11.70 -0.86 -3.82
N ASP A 69 -12.60 0.09 -4.08
CA ASP A 69 -12.83 1.23 -3.19
C ASP A 69 -13.47 0.78 -1.87
N ALA A 70 -14.49 -0.08 -1.93
CA ALA A 70 -15.11 -0.63 -0.72
C ALA A 70 -14.12 -1.52 0.05
N ALA A 71 -13.35 -2.35 -0.64
CA ALA A 71 -12.35 -3.22 -0.01
C ALA A 71 -11.26 -2.41 0.70
N ILE A 72 -10.68 -1.40 0.04
CA ILE A 72 -9.68 -0.51 0.63
C ILE A 72 -10.26 0.24 1.83
N ALA A 73 -11.49 0.75 1.73
CA ALA A 73 -12.15 1.44 2.84
C ALA A 73 -12.35 0.52 4.06
N ALA A 74 -12.77 -0.73 3.83
CA ALA A 74 -12.93 -1.73 4.89
C ALA A 74 -11.60 -2.07 5.56
N ILE A 75 -10.54 -2.30 4.78
CA ILE A 75 -9.19 -2.57 5.29
C ILE A 75 -8.66 -1.38 6.09
N ARG A 76 -8.79 -0.15 5.56
CA ARG A 76 -8.36 1.08 6.26
C ARG A 76 -9.07 1.22 7.61
N ARG A 77 -10.39 1.02 7.64
CA ARG A 77 -11.18 1.07 8.89
C ARG A 77 -10.72 0.02 9.89
N ALA A 78 -10.49 -1.21 9.43
CA ALA A 78 -10.05 -2.29 10.30
C ALA A 78 -8.63 -2.05 10.86
N ARG A 79 -7.71 -1.56 10.04
CA ARG A 79 -6.35 -1.17 10.47
C ARG A 79 -6.40 -0.01 11.46
N ALA A 80 -7.23 1.01 11.21
CA ALA A 80 -7.39 2.13 12.13
C ALA A 80 -7.92 1.70 13.51
N ALA A 81 -8.90 0.79 13.55
CA ALA A 81 -9.42 0.24 14.79
C ALA A 81 -8.38 -0.60 15.55
N ALA A 82 -7.58 -1.41 14.83
CA ALA A 82 -6.49 -2.18 15.42
C ALA A 82 -5.41 -1.27 15.99
N ARG A 83 -4.99 -0.24 15.24
CA ARG A 83 -4.06 0.80 15.70
C ARG A 83 -4.55 1.49 16.96
N GLN A 84 -5.80 1.95 16.96
CA GLN A 84 -6.38 2.62 18.12
C GLN A 84 -6.36 1.72 19.36
N HIS A 85 -6.57 0.41 19.19
CA HIS A 85 -6.46 -0.56 20.27
C HIS A 85 -5.03 -0.67 20.82
N ILE A 86 -4.03 -0.75 19.94
CA ILE A 86 -2.61 -0.81 20.33
C ILE A 86 -2.20 0.49 21.03
N TRP A 87 -2.51 1.65 20.45
CA TRP A 87 -2.14 2.96 20.98
C TRP A 87 -2.76 3.26 22.35
N ARG A 88 -3.93 2.70 22.67
CA ARG A 88 -4.52 2.80 24.01
C ARG A 88 -3.74 2.00 25.05
N ARG A 89 -3.07 0.90 24.66
CA ARG A 89 -2.27 0.08 25.57
C ARG A 89 -0.86 0.65 25.73
N GLN A 90 -0.27 1.06 24.62
CA GLN A 90 1.06 1.64 24.58
C GLN A 90 1.08 2.72 23.50
N ARG A 91 1.08 3.98 23.95
CA ARG A 91 1.18 5.11 23.04
C ARG A 91 2.62 5.19 22.51
N PRO A 92 2.83 5.11 21.19
CA PRO A 92 4.18 5.12 20.63
C PRO A 92 4.73 6.54 20.38
N LEU A 93 3.97 7.56 20.78
CA LEU A 93 4.30 8.96 20.56
C LEU A 93 4.86 9.59 21.83
N ALA A 94 5.94 10.34 21.70
CA ALA A 94 6.50 11.14 22.77
C ALA A 94 5.55 12.28 23.22
N GLY A 95 5.82 12.87 24.39
CA GLY A 95 5.09 14.04 24.92
C GLY A 95 3.71 13.73 25.52
N ALA A 96 2.93 14.76 25.83
CA ALA A 96 1.59 14.62 26.40
C ALA A 96 0.50 14.40 25.33
N HIS A 97 -0.69 13.96 25.75
CA HIS A 97 -1.87 13.95 24.87
C HIS A 97 -2.16 15.37 24.35
N GLY A 98 -2.46 15.48 23.05
CA GLY A 98 -2.61 16.78 22.38
C GLY A 98 -1.29 17.48 22.06
N GLY A 99 -0.14 16.84 22.35
CA GLY A 99 1.17 17.31 21.92
C GLY A 99 1.41 17.16 20.42
N GLN A 100 2.60 17.58 19.98
CA GLN A 100 3.01 17.51 18.58
C GLN A 100 3.06 16.07 18.07
N VAL A 101 2.65 15.87 16.82
CA VAL A 101 2.82 14.63 16.07
C VAL A 101 3.61 14.95 14.80
N ILE A 102 4.72 14.26 14.60
CA ILE A 102 5.54 14.40 13.40
C ILE A 102 5.08 13.34 12.39
N ILE A 103 4.80 13.79 11.16
CA ILE A 103 4.37 12.92 10.07
C ILE A 103 5.34 13.13 8.91
N ASP A 104 6.06 12.07 8.57
CA ASP A 104 6.95 12.03 7.43
C ASP A 104 6.16 11.65 6.18
N LEU A 105 6.24 12.51 5.17
CA LEU A 105 5.65 12.27 3.86
C LEU A 105 6.78 11.90 2.89
N ASP A 106 6.71 10.69 2.34
CA ASP A 106 7.68 10.23 1.35
C ASP A 106 7.00 9.75 0.07
N ALA A 107 7.69 9.95 -1.05
CA ALA A 107 7.32 9.53 -2.38
C ALA A 107 8.49 8.80 -3.05
N THR A 108 8.99 7.76 -2.38
CA THR A 108 10.10 6.94 -2.88
C THR A 108 9.76 6.34 -4.25
N LEU A 109 10.70 6.41 -5.19
CA LEU A 109 10.54 5.75 -6.48
C LEU A 109 10.67 4.24 -6.30
N ILE A 110 9.58 3.51 -6.55
CA ILE A 110 9.57 2.05 -6.64
C ILE A 110 9.77 1.69 -8.11
N THR A 111 10.94 1.13 -8.43
CA THR A 111 11.25 0.69 -9.78
C THR A 111 10.43 -0.56 -10.11
N ALA A 112 9.55 -0.44 -11.10
CA ALA A 112 8.78 -1.53 -11.64
C ALA A 112 8.72 -1.34 -13.15
N HIS A 113 9.49 -2.15 -13.89
CA HIS A 113 9.48 -2.11 -15.33
C HIS A 113 8.20 -2.77 -15.84
N SER A 114 7.40 -2.05 -16.62
CA SER A 114 6.27 -2.62 -17.33
C SER A 114 6.10 -1.90 -18.66
N ASP A 115 5.96 -2.67 -19.74
CA ASP A 115 5.61 -2.13 -21.08
C ASP A 115 4.11 -1.83 -21.20
N LYS A 116 3.35 -2.01 -20.12
CA LYS A 116 1.90 -1.76 -20.04
C LYS A 116 1.63 -0.32 -19.58
N GLU A 117 0.43 0.17 -19.87
CA GLU A 117 0.01 1.56 -19.64
C GLU A 117 0.34 2.06 -18.22
N GLN A 118 0.69 3.35 -18.11
CA GLN A 118 1.00 4.10 -16.86
C GLN A 118 2.41 3.95 -16.24
N ALA A 119 3.31 3.14 -16.80
CA ALA A 119 4.75 3.21 -16.47
C ALA A 119 5.43 4.32 -17.30
N ALA A 120 5.49 5.53 -16.75
CA ALA A 120 6.11 6.66 -17.44
C ALA A 120 7.63 6.69 -17.21
N PRO A 121 8.42 7.14 -18.21
CA PRO A 121 9.85 7.38 -18.01
C PRO A 121 10.04 8.49 -16.99
N THR A 122 10.90 8.23 -16.00
CA THR A 122 11.29 9.20 -14.97
C THR A 122 12.38 10.14 -15.49
N PHE A 123 12.65 11.23 -14.76
CA PHE A 123 13.73 12.17 -15.06
C PHE A 123 15.11 11.49 -15.21
N LYS A 124 15.34 10.39 -14.47
CA LYS A 124 16.56 9.58 -14.52
C LYS A 124 16.48 8.42 -15.52
N TYR A 125 15.57 8.49 -16.49
CA TYR A 125 15.39 7.50 -17.56
C TYR A 125 15.06 6.07 -17.08
N GLY A 126 14.62 5.90 -15.83
CA GLY A 126 14.05 4.64 -15.30
C GLY A 126 12.52 4.62 -15.36
N TYR A 127 11.91 3.49 -14.98
CA TYR A 127 10.46 3.32 -14.87
C TYR A 127 10.05 3.05 -13.42
N GLY A 128 8.88 3.51 -13.02
CA GLY A 128 8.36 3.18 -11.69
C GLY A 128 7.18 4.02 -11.23
N PHE A 129 6.80 3.78 -9.99
CA PHE A 129 5.71 4.47 -9.29
C PHE A 129 6.28 5.25 -8.10
N HIS A 130 5.62 6.35 -7.72
CA HIS A 130 5.97 7.15 -6.56
C HIS A 130 4.77 7.21 -5.59
N PRO A 131 4.39 6.09 -4.96
CA PRO A 131 3.30 6.10 -4.00
C PRO A 131 3.59 7.14 -2.93
N MET A 132 2.59 7.96 -2.60
CA MET A 132 2.71 8.91 -1.49
C MET A 132 2.40 8.16 -0.20
N LEU A 133 3.39 8.01 0.66
CA LEU A 133 3.27 7.34 1.94
C LEU A 133 3.38 8.36 3.07
N ALA A 134 2.58 8.17 4.12
CA ALA A 134 2.63 8.95 5.33
C ALA A 134 2.98 8.03 6.51
N PHE A 135 4.06 8.36 7.21
CA PHE A 135 4.53 7.66 8.39
C PHE A 135 4.44 8.57 9.60
N VAL A 136 3.99 8.05 10.73
CA VAL A 136 4.15 8.76 12.00
C VAL A 136 5.51 8.42 12.58
N ASP A 137 6.27 9.46 12.93
CA ASP A 137 7.54 9.30 13.64
C ASP A 137 7.27 8.99 15.12
N HIS A 138 7.92 7.95 15.62
CA HIS A 138 7.84 7.50 17.01
C HIS A 138 9.00 8.03 17.86
N GLY A 139 9.82 8.94 17.31
CA GLY A 139 10.99 9.52 17.95
C GLY A 139 12.24 8.63 17.80
N ALA A 140 13.34 9.05 18.41
CA ALA A 140 14.67 8.46 18.18
C ALA A 140 14.74 6.95 18.47
N ASP A 141 13.98 6.46 19.44
CA ASP A 141 13.98 5.05 19.86
C ASP A 141 12.85 4.22 19.21
N GLY A 142 12.00 4.86 18.40
CA GLY A 142 10.82 4.23 17.81
C GLY A 142 10.96 4.03 16.31
N SER A 143 10.54 2.86 15.81
CA SER A 143 10.33 2.69 14.37
C SER A 143 9.08 3.44 13.92
N GLY A 144 9.16 4.23 12.85
CA GLY A 144 7.99 4.92 12.30
C GLY A 144 6.87 3.95 11.91
N GLU A 145 5.60 4.41 11.98
CA GLU A 145 4.43 3.59 11.63
C GLU A 145 3.71 4.13 10.40
N ALA A 146 3.47 3.26 9.41
CA ALA A 146 2.72 3.61 8.19
C ALA A 146 1.26 3.95 8.49
N LEU A 147 0.90 5.22 8.36
CA LEU A 147 -0.46 5.73 8.57
C LEU A 147 -1.34 5.52 7.35
N ALA A 148 -0.87 5.99 6.20
CA ALA A 148 -1.62 6.01 4.95
C ALA A 148 -0.70 5.87 3.74
N GLY A 149 -1.27 5.36 2.65
CA GLY A 149 -0.61 5.28 1.36
C GLY A 149 -1.60 5.61 0.25
N LEU A 150 -1.16 6.46 -0.68
CA LEU A 150 -1.87 6.78 -1.91
C LEU A 150 -1.03 6.28 -3.08
N LEU A 151 -1.55 5.27 -3.78
CA LEU A 151 -0.99 4.86 -5.05
C LEU A 151 -1.25 5.96 -6.06
N ARG A 152 -0.19 6.51 -6.64
CA ARG A 152 -0.29 7.49 -7.70
C ARG A 152 0.07 6.82 -9.02
N PRO A 153 -0.64 7.14 -10.12
CA PRO A 153 -0.19 6.75 -11.45
C PRO A 153 1.26 7.21 -11.67
N GLY A 154 2.02 6.46 -12.47
CA GLY A 154 3.41 6.80 -12.80
C GLY A 154 3.60 8.18 -13.45
N LEU A 155 2.52 8.87 -13.82
CA LEU A 155 2.50 10.23 -14.36
C LEU A 155 2.40 11.35 -13.30
N GLY A 156 2.28 11.06 -12.00
CA GLY A 156 1.80 12.05 -11.01
C GLY A 156 2.83 12.82 -10.16
N GLY A 157 3.98 13.23 -10.69
CA GLY A 157 4.96 13.99 -9.89
C GLY A 157 5.91 14.85 -10.74
N LEU A 158 5.55 16.12 -10.97
CA LEU A 158 6.36 17.33 -11.27
C LEU A 158 7.65 17.27 -12.15
N GLN A 159 7.99 16.16 -12.78
CA GLN A 159 9.17 16.04 -13.65
C GLN A 159 8.81 15.30 -14.92
N GLN A 160 7.93 15.89 -15.73
CA GLN A 160 7.76 15.48 -17.12
C GLN A 160 8.40 16.56 -18.00
N ARG A 161 9.42 16.18 -18.79
CA ARG A 161 9.74 16.95 -20.00
C ARG A 161 8.53 16.78 -20.94
N CYS A 162 7.85 17.87 -21.28
CA CYS A 162 7.08 17.92 -22.51
C CYS A 162 8.00 17.51 -23.66
N ARG A 163 7.70 16.39 -24.36
CA ARG A 163 8.33 16.11 -25.65
C ARG A 163 7.73 17.09 -26.67
N PRO A 164 8.50 18.00 -27.29
CA PRO A 164 7.96 19.05 -28.16
C PRO A 164 7.46 18.56 -29.54
N HIS A 165 7.19 17.26 -29.73
CA HIS A 165 6.95 16.73 -31.08
C HIS A 165 5.82 15.69 -31.25
N GLN A 166 4.91 15.53 -30.29
CA GLN A 166 3.83 14.54 -30.44
C GLN A 166 2.40 15.01 -30.09
N ARG A 167 2.11 16.32 -30.20
CA ARG A 167 0.71 16.79 -30.22
C ARG A 167 0.50 17.92 -31.23
N PRO A 168 -0.33 17.77 -32.27
CA PRO A 168 -0.80 18.91 -33.04
C PRO A 168 -1.82 19.67 -32.17
N GLY A 169 -1.44 20.81 -31.62
CA GLY A 169 -2.39 21.69 -30.91
C GLY A 169 -1.85 22.57 -29.78
N CYS A 170 -0.63 22.37 -29.28
CA CYS A 170 -0.07 23.25 -28.24
C CYS A 170 0.56 24.50 -28.85
N ARG A 171 -0.23 25.59 -28.98
CA ARG A 171 0.33 26.93 -29.25
C ARG A 171 1.04 27.45 -27.99
N ALA A 172 2.31 27.84 -28.13
CA ALA A 172 3.04 28.58 -27.11
C ALA A 172 2.47 30.00 -26.99
N GLY A 173 2.08 30.40 -25.78
CA GLY A 173 1.78 31.80 -25.47
C GLY A 173 3.05 32.67 -25.47
N PRO A 174 2.95 33.98 -25.73
CA PRO A 174 4.14 34.82 -25.91
C PRO A 174 4.89 34.99 -24.59
N ALA A 175 6.20 34.82 -24.64
CA ALA A 175 7.11 35.05 -23.54
C ALA A 175 7.16 36.56 -23.21
N ALA A 176 6.82 36.93 -21.97
CA ALA A 176 7.18 38.24 -21.43
C ALA A 176 8.71 38.31 -21.30
N ARG A 177 9.32 39.29 -21.98
CA ARG A 177 10.71 39.70 -21.75
C ARG A 177 10.74 40.71 -20.58
N PRO A 178 11.86 40.79 -19.84
CA PRO A 178 11.98 41.66 -18.66
C PRO A 178 11.82 43.14 -18.98
#